data_AF-A0AAN4ZGV9-F1
#
_entry.id   AF-A0AAN4ZGV9-F1
#
_cell.length_a   1.000
_cell.length_b   1.000
_cell.length_c   1.000
_cell.angle_alpha   90.00
_cell.angle_beta   90.00
_cell.angle_gamma   90.00
#
_symmetry.space_group_name_H-M   'P 1'
#
loop_
_entity.id
_entity.type
_entity.pdbx_description
1 polymer ?
#
loop_
_entity_poly.entity_id
_entity_poly.type
_entity_poly.pdbx_seq_one_letter_code
_entity_poly.pdbx_strand_id
1 'polypeptide(L)'
;SSAIQLLSDFPNSTHSIILRFTPDQTQLLSIPPLDTLTISTYICEISSDLFFKLLATHKNLKLDRNPIEILSEGWLEVLQMLSADSRGRTVEVTVRSSSIVECLKECGITEFSEVGSNCRQFEILRSVPASPRNSSSLQLRFKKCSLTIEHLAWTC
;
A
#
# COMPACT_ATOMS: atom_id res chain seq x y z
N SER A 1 13.10 -31.63 8.42
CA SER A 1 13.37 -30.56 7.44
C SER A 1 12.29 -29.52 7.63
N SER A 2 12.62 -28.32 8.14
CA SER A 2 11.60 -27.28 8.36
C SER A 2 11.23 -26.64 7.02
N ALA A 3 9.96 -26.26 6.84
CA ALA A 3 9.50 -25.60 5.61
C ALA A 3 10.31 -24.33 5.26
N ILE A 4 10.95 -23.71 6.27
CA ILE A 4 11.82 -22.55 6.13
C ILE A 4 13.13 -22.90 5.40
N GLN A 5 13.69 -24.09 5.66
CA GLN A 5 14.94 -24.56 5.05
C GLN A 5 14.77 -24.93 3.57
N LEU A 6 13.55 -25.28 3.15
CA LEU A 6 13.20 -25.50 1.74
C LEU A 6 13.05 -24.21 0.94
N LEU A 7 12.85 -23.07 1.61
CA LEU A 7 12.61 -21.78 0.96
C LEU A 7 13.87 -20.89 0.88
N SER A 8 14.92 -21.19 1.65
CA SER A 8 16.18 -20.43 1.63
C SER A 8 17.02 -20.63 0.36
N ASP A 9 16.76 -21.70 -0.41
CA ASP A 9 17.62 -22.12 -1.52
C ASP A 9 17.20 -21.55 -2.90
N PHE A 10 16.19 -20.68 -2.99
CA PHE A 10 15.65 -20.26 -4.29
C PHE A 10 15.77 -18.75 -4.57
N PRO A 11 16.68 -18.33 -5.48
CA PRO A 11 16.90 -16.92 -5.80
C PRO A 11 15.78 -16.28 -6.66
N ASN A 12 14.77 -17.04 -7.07
CA ASN A 12 13.64 -16.59 -7.90
C ASN A 12 12.32 -17.16 -7.40
N SER A 13 12.04 -17.03 -6.09
CA SER A 13 10.80 -17.53 -5.49
C SER A 13 9.57 -16.92 -6.17
N THR A 14 8.88 -17.70 -7.01
CA THR A 14 7.56 -17.38 -7.57
C THR A 14 6.44 -17.65 -6.57
N HIS A 15 6.79 -17.95 -5.32
CA HIS A 15 5.84 -18.38 -4.31
C HIS A 15 5.10 -17.18 -3.74
N SER A 16 3.85 -17.44 -3.38
CA SER A 16 2.99 -16.49 -2.70
C SER A 16 2.51 -17.10 -1.39
N ILE A 17 2.49 -16.31 -0.32
CA ILE A 17 1.99 -16.74 0.99
C ILE A 17 0.89 -15.79 1.46
N ILE A 18 -0.17 -16.37 2.03
CA ILE A 18 -1.24 -15.63 2.71
C ILE A 18 -1.22 -16.03 4.19
N LEU A 19 -0.92 -15.07 5.05
CA LEU A 19 -0.96 -15.21 6.50
C LEU A 19 -2.31 -14.69 7.01
N ARG A 20 -3.09 -15.58 7.65
CA ARG A 20 -4.37 -15.25 8.31
C ARG A 20 -4.22 -14.98 9.81
N PHE A 21 -2.98 -14.76 10.25
CA PHE A 21 -2.59 -14.37 11.59
C PHE A 21 -1.41 -13.40 11.45
N THR A 22 -1.08 -12.67 12.52
CA THR A 22 0.12 -11.83 12.56
C THR A 22 1.21 -12.57 13.32
N PRO A 23 2.23 -13.13 12.65
CA PRO A 23 3.44 -13.56 13.34
C PRO A 23 4.09 -12.36 14.03
N ASP A 24 4.95 -12.61 15.02
CA ASP A 24 5.74 -11.51 15.57
C ASP A 24 6.67 -10.91 14.50
N GLN A 25 7.20 -9.72 14.80
CA GLN A 25 8.06 -9.00 13.87
C GLN A 25 9.28 -9.82 13.42
N THR A 26 9.89 -10.60 14.32
CA THR A 26 11.08 -11.39 14.01
C THR A 26 10.73 -12.52 13.05
N GLN A 27 9.59 -13.18 13.28
CA GLN A 27 9.06 -14.22 12.40
C GLN A 27 8.71 -13.67 11.02
N LEU A 28 8.03 -12.52 10.95
CA LEU A 28 7.69 -11.88 9.67
C LEU A 28 8.94 -11.56 8.85
N LEU A 29 9.97 -10.99 9.48
CA LEU A 29 11.22 -10.64 8.80
C LEU A 29 12.09 -11.86 8.47
N SER A 30 11.82 -13.02 9.07
CA SER A 30 12.49 -14.28 8.74
C SER A 30 11.92 -14.96 7.49
N ILE A 31 10.78 -14.47 6.98
CA ILE A 31 10.18 -15.01 5.75
C ILE A 31 11.11 -14.64 4.59
N PRO A 32 11.57 -15.63 3.79
CA PRO A 32 12.42 -15.34 2.65
C PRO A 32 11.68 -14.49 1.61
N PRO A 33 12.39 -13.83 0.68
CA PRO A 33 11.76 -13.08 -0.40
C PRO A 33 10.71 -13.90 -1.15
N LEU A 34 9.55 -13.29 -1.38
CA LEU A 34 8.40 -13.89 -2.06
C LEU A 34 8.00 -13.02 -3.24
N ASP A 35 7.36 -13.62 -4.24
CA ASP A 35 6.69 -12.82 -5.28
C ASP A 35 5.52 -12.05 -4.66
N THR A 36 4.71 -12.69 -3.80
CA THR A 36 3.64 -11.99 -3.07
C THR A 36 3.56 -12.43 -1.61
N LEU A 37 3.61 -11.46 -0.70
CA LEU A 37 3.24 -11.65 0.70
C LEU A 37 1.91 -10.95 0.98
N THR A 38 0.92 -11.71 1.47
CA THR A 38 -0.35 -11.18 1.97
C THR A 38 -0.46 -11.43 3.46
N ILE A 39 -0.76 -10.40 4.24
CA ILE A 39 -1.13 -10.48 5.65
C ILE A 39 -2.57 -9.98 5.75
N SER A 40 -3.48 -10.85 6.16
CA SER A 40 -4.93 -10.59 6.23
C SER A 40 -5.43 -10.95 7.62
N THR A 41 -5.44 -9.98 8.52
CA THR A 41 -5.84 -10.15 9.93
C THR A 41 -6.49 -8.85 10.41
N TYR A 42 -7.11 -8.86 11.59
CA TYR A 42 -7.78 -7.68 12.16
C TYR A 42 -7.09 -7.15 13.41
N ILE A 43 -6.05 -7.84 13.87
CA ILE A 43 -5.65 -7.79 15.28
C ILE A 43 -4.40 -6.93 15.47
N CYS A 44 -3.69 -6.57 14.40
CA CYS A 44 -2.40 -5.91 14.55
C CYS A 44 -2.20 -4.80 13.52
N GLU A 45 -1.96 -3.62 14.06
CA GLU A 45 -1.45 -2.47 13.32
C GLU A 45 0.03 -2.70 12.97
N ILE A 46 0.40 -2.41 11.73
CA ILE A 46 1.78 -2.58 11.26
C ILE A 46 2.48 -1.22 11.38
N SER A 47 3.61 -1.20 12.08
CA SER A 47 4.44 0.00 12.15
C SER A 47 5.04 0.34 10.78
N SER A 48 5.26 1.63 10.53
CA SER A 48 5.95 2.10 9.32
C SER A 48 7.27 1.36 9.08
N ASP A 49 8.11 1.19 10.11
CA ASP A 49 9.40 0.50 10.01
C ASP A 49 9.27 -0.95 9.53
N LEU A 50 8.28 -1.68 10.06
CA LEU A 50 8.03 -3.06 9.62
C LEU A 50 7.50 -3.07 8.19
N PHE A 51 6.60 -2.16 7.84
CA PHE A 51 6.09 -2.02 6.48
C PHE A 51 7.23 -1.78 5.47
N PHE A 52 8.15 -0.85 5.73
CA PHE A 52 9.28 -0.58 4.83
C PHE A 52 10.21 -1.80 4.68
N LYS A 53 10.48 -2.53 5.76
CA LYS A 53 11.29 -3.76 5.71
C LYS A 53 10.62 -4.85 4.87
N LEU A 54 9.31 -5.04 5.03
CA LEU A 54 8.53 -5.98 4.22
C LEU A 54 8.51 -5.54 2.74
N LEU A 55 8.34 -4.24 2.49
CA LEU A 55 8.28 -3.67 1.15
C LEU A 55 9.63 -3.71 0.41
N ALA A 56 10.75 -3.67 1.14
CA ALA A 56 12.08 -3.87 0.57
C ALA A 56 12.30 -5.34 0.16
N THR A 57 11.79 -6.27 0.98
CA THR A 57 12.05 -7.72 0.88
C THR A 57 11.15 -8.43 -0.13
N HIS A 58 9.86 -8.15 -0.12
CA HIS A 58 8.87 -8.81 -0.97
C HIS A 58 8.56 -7.96 -2.20
N LYS A 59 8.36 -8.61 -3.35
CA LYS A 59 8.05 -7.90 -4.59
C LYS A 59 6.67 -7.25 -4.50
N ASN A 60 5.63 -8.06 -4.26
CA ASN A 60 4.27 -7.59 -4.01
C ASN A 60 3.92 -7.75 -2.53
N LEU A 61 3.27 -6.73 -1.98
CA LEU A 61 2.90 -6.69 -0.56
C LEU A 61 1.43 -6.32 -0.42
N LYS A 62 0.66 -7.15 0.28
CA LYS A 62 -0.75 -6.92 0.56
C LYS A 62 -1.01 -6.98 2.07
N LEU A 63 -1.34 -5.85 2.65
CA LEU A 63 -1.70 -5.71 4.06
C LEU A 63 -3.20 -5.42 4.11
N ASP A 64 -3.98 -6.50 4.01
CA ASP A 64 -5.44 -6.44 4.05
C ASP A 64 -5.91 -6.31 5.49
N ARG A 65 -6.88 -5.43 5.73
CA ARG A 65 -7.53 -5.13 7.04
C ARG A 65 -6.61 -4.63 8.16
N ASN A 66 -5.30 -4.63 7.97
CA ASN A 66 -4.33 -4.06 8.91
C ASN A 66 -4.08 -2.60 8.58
N PRO A 67 -4.55 -1.63 9.40
CA PRO A 67 -4.12 -0.25 9.23
C PRO A 67 -2.60 -0.15 9.43
N ILE A 68 -1.97 0.70 8.63
CA ILE A 68 -0.57 1.09 8.83
C ILE A 68 -0.53 2.46 9.48
N GLU A 69 0.30 2.61 10.51
CA GLU A 69 0.64 3.93 11.05
C GLU A 69 1.67 4.59 10.15
N ILE A 70 1.19 5.28 9.13
CA ILE A 70 1.98 6.19 8.29
C ILE A 70 1.44 7.61 8.50
N LEU A 71 2.34 8.53 8.88
CA LEU A 71 2.07 9.97 8.90
C LEU A 71 1.89 10.49 7.46
N SER A 72 1.25 11.65 7.28
CA SER A 72 1.01 12.24 5.96
C SER A 72 2.31 12.35 5.12
N GLU A 73 3.39 12.80 5.75
CA GLU A 73 4.73 12.91 5.15
C GLU A 73 5.31 11.55 4.68
N GLY A 74 5.10 10.49 5.46
CA GLY A 74 5.59 9.15 5.14
C GLY A 74 4.92 8.57 3.88
N TRP A 75 3.69 8.99 3.57
CA TRP A 75 2.99 8.51 2.37
C TRP A 75 3.67 8.97 1.08
N LEU A 76 4.09 10.23 1.02
CA LEU A 76 4.81 10.73 -0.16
C LEU A 76 6.14 10.00 -0.36
N GLU A 77 6.86 9.68 0.73
CA GLU A 77 8.10 8.90 0.66
C GLU A 77 7.84 7.49 0.10
N VAL A 78 6.76 6.83 0.55
CA VAL A 78 6.35 5.53 0.02
C VAL A 78 6.09 5.61 -1.49
N LEU A 79 5.36 6.62 -1.95
CA LEU A 79 5.07 6.79 -3.38
C LEU A 79 6.32 7.13 -4.20
N GLN A 80 7.24 7.93 -3.66
CA GLN A 80 8.51 8.21 -4.31
C GLN A 80 9.36 6.95 -4.45
N MET A 81 9.47 6.16 -3.38
CA MET A 81 10.18 4.88 -3.41
C MET A 81 9.53 3.90 -4.39
N LEU A 82 8.20 3.81 -4.40
CA LEU A 82 7.46 2.97 -5.35
C LEU A 82 7.67 3.43 -6.80
N SER A 83 7.69 4.73 -7.05
CA SER A 83 7.89 5.27 -8.40
C SER A 83 9.32 5.13 -8.91
N ALA A 84 10.30 5.03 -8.01
CA ALA A 84 11.70 4.79 -8.35
C ALA A 84 11.99 3.29 -8.58
N ASP A 85 11.10 2.40 -8.12
CA ASP A 85 11.27 0.96 -8.23
C ASP A 85 10.99 0.46 -9.66
N SER A 86 11.95 -0.27 -10.24
CA SER A 86 11.85 -0.84 -11.58
C SER A 86 11.21 -2.23 -11.64
N ARG A 87 10.95 -2.87 -10.49
CA ARG A 87 10.58 -4.29 -10.41
C ARG A 87 9.17 -4.63 -10.91
N GLY A 88 8.33 -3.63 -11.20
CA GLY A 88 6.92 -3.83 -11.56
C GLY A 88 6.17 -4.58 -10.46
N ARG A 89 5.58 -3.85 -9.51
CA ARG A 89 4.98 -4.42 -8.30
C ARG A 89 3.65 -3.80 -7.92
N THR A 90 2.90 -4.54 -7.12
CA THR A 90 1.64 -4.12 -6.51
C THR A 90 1.80 -4.04 -5.01
N VAL A 91 1.36 -2.93 -4.43
CA VAL A 91 1.27 -2.72 -2.98
C VAL A 91 -0.18 -2.39 -2.65
N GLU A 92 -0.76 -3.13 -1.73
CA GLU A 92 -2.14 -2.96 -1.27
C GLU A 92 -2.11 -2.83 0.25
N VAL A 93 -2.63 -1.72 0.78
CA VAL A 93 -2.54 -1.40 2.21
C VAL A 93 -3.80 -0.72 2.68
N THR A 94 -4.21 -0.99 3.92
CA THR A 94 -5.23 -0.21 4.59
C THR A 94 -4.58 0.95 5.34
N VAL A 95 -5.08 2.16 5.14
CA VAL A 95 -4.60 3.36 5.84
C VAL A 95 -5.76 4.14 6.42
N ARG A 96 -5.50 4.89 7.50
CA ARG A 96 -6.51 5.74 8.13
C ARG A 96 -6.96 6.81 7.11
N SER A 97 -8.27 6.99 6.96
CA SER A 97 -8.85 7.95 5.99
C SER A 97 -8.35 9.38 6.23
N SER A 98 -8.17 9.77 7.49
CA SER A 98 -7.65 11.11 7.83
C SER A 98 -6.25 11.35 7.28
N SER A 99 -5.34 10.39 7.44
CA SER A 99 -3.94 10.50 7.00
C SER A 99 -3.83 10.63 5.48
N ILE A 100 -4.62 9.85 4.73
CA ILE A 100 -4.60 9.94 3.27
C ILE A 100 -5.27 11.23 2.77
N VAL A 101 -6.37 11.67 3.38
CA VAL A 101 -7.05 12.93 3.01
C VAL A 101 -6.14 14.13 3.27
N GLU A 102 -5.46 14.17 4.41
CA GLU A 102 -4.49 15.22 4.74
C GLU A 102 -3.35 15.28 3.70
N CYS A 103 -2.74 14.14 3.39
CA CYS A 103 -1.72 14.04 2.34
C CYS A 103 -2.23 14.53 0.96
N LEU A 104 -3.47 14.18 0.58
CA LEU A 104 -4.08 14.63 -0.68
C LEU A 104 -4.29 16.16 -0.68
N LYS A 105 -4.83 16.71 0.42
CA LYS A 105 -5.05 18.15 0.60
C LYS A 105 -3.74 18.94 0.56
N GLU A 106 -2.69 18.46 1.22
CA GLU A 106 -1.33 19.04 1.14
C GLU A 106 -0.79 19.09 -0.29
N CYS A 107 -1.21 18.14 -1.14
CA CYS A 107 -0.87 18.10 -2.55
C CYS A 107 -1.79 18.96 -3.44
N GLY A 108 -2.79 19.62 -2.87
CA GLY A 108 -3.78 20.42 -3.59
C GLY A 108 -4.87 19.60 -4.27
N ILE A 109 -5.04 18.33 -3.89
CA ILE A 109 -6.14 17.47 -4.35
C ILE A 109 -7.27 17.58 -3.34
N THR A 110 -8.46 17.89 -3.83
CA THR A 110 -9.68 18.05 -3.03
C THR A 110 -10.82 17.27 -3.65
N GLU A 111 -11.97 17.23 -2.97
CA GLU A 111 -13.20 16.64 -3.50
C GLU A 111 -13.73 17.32 -4.77
N PHE A 112 -13.29 18.55 -5.03
CA PHE A 112 -13.65 19.33 -6.21
C PHE A 112 -12.64 19.22 -7.34
N SER A 113 -11.55 18.47 -7.17
CA SER A 113 -10.54 18.33 -8.21
C SER A 113 -11.09 17.54 -9.41
N GLU A 114 -10.85 18.07 -10.61
CA GLU A 114 -11.41 17.52 -11.85
C GLU A 114 -10.52 16.41 -12.43
N VAL A 115 -11.14 15.43 -13.10
CA VAL A 115 -10.41 14.39 -13.84
C VAL A 115 -9.59 15.03 -14.96
N GLY A 116 -8.36 14.58 -15.14
CA GLY A 116 -7.38 15.14 -16.07
C GLY A 116 -6.60 16.33 -15.52
N SER A 117 -6.97 16.85 -14.35
CA SER A 117 -6.19 17.90 -13.70
C SER A 117 -4.87 17.36 -13.13
N ASN A 118 -3.86 18.23 -13.10
CA ASN A 118 -2.57 17.96 -12.48
C ASN A 118 -2.44 18.78 -11.20
N CYS A 119 -2.33 18.10 -10.06
CA CYS A 119 -2.13 18.69 -8.75
C CYS A 119 -0.71 18.35 -8.28
N ARG A 120 0.22 19.28 -8.48
CA ARG A 120 1.66 19.09 -8.24
C ARG A 120 2.22 17.89 -9.01
N GLN A 121 2.51 16.79 -8.33
CA GLN A 121 3.11 15.57 -8.89
C GLN A 121 2.05 14.49 -9.24
N PHE A 122 0.77 14.79 -8.98
CA PHE A 122 -0.33 13.88 -9.22
C PHE A 122 -1.16 14.31 -10.43
N GLU A 123 -1.53 13.33 -11.24
CA GLU A 123 -2.54 13.45 -12.28
C GLU A 123 -3.79 12.68 -11.81
N ILE A 124 -4.96 13.30 -11.91
CA ILE A 124 -6.22 12.67 -11.55
C ILE A 124 -6.76 11.90 -12.75
N LEU A 125 -6.74 10.56 -12.66
CA LEU A 125 -7.17 9.70 -13.76
C LEU A 125 -8.66 9.42 -13.74
N ARG A 126 -9.23 9.25 -12.54
CA ARG A 126 -10.65 8.92 -12.35
C ARG A 126 -11.09 9.31 -10.96
N SER A 127 -12.28 9.89 -10.84
CA SER A 127 -12.95 10.12 -9.57
C SER A 127 -14.36 9.55 -9.66
N VAL A 128 -14.71 8.66 -8.74
CA VAL A 128 -16.06 8.08 -8.62
C VAL A 128 -16.61 8.47 -7.24
N PRO A 129 -17.64 9.33 -7.17
CA PRO A 129 -18.24 9.70 -5.91
C PRO A 129 -18.97 8.51 -5.27
N ALA A 130 -19.12 8.55 -3.95
CA ALA A 130 -19.90 7.54 -3.23
C ALA A 130 -21.38 7.58 -3.67
N SER A 131 -22.00 6.40 -3.73
CA SER A 131 -23.43 6.24 -4.00
C SER A 131 -23.98 5.11 -3.13
N PRO A 132 -25.32 4.94 -3.01
CA PRO A 132 -25.89 3.84 -2.23
C PRO A 132 -25.46 2.43 -2.68
N ARG A 133 -24.94 2.31 -3.91
CA ARG A 133 -24.52 1.02 -4.49
C ARG A 133 -23.01 0.86 -4.61
N ASN A 134 -22.24 1.96 -4.58
CA ASN A 134 -20.81 1.96 -4.84
C ASN A 134 -20.07 2.82 -3.83
N SER A 135 -18.95 2.31 -3.33
CA SER A 135 -18.03 3.10 -2.53
C SER A 135 -17.30 4.12 -3.41
N SER A 136 -16.93 5.26 -2.81
CA SER A 136 -16.10 6.24 -3.49
C SER A 136 -14.76 5.62 -3.90
N SER A 137 -14.23 6.04 -5.04
CA SER A 137 -12.88 5.67 -5.45
C SER A 137 -12.20 6.82 -6.18
N LEU A 138 -10.91 6.98 -5.94
CA LEU A 138 -10.06 7.97 -6.59
C LEU A 138 -8.86 7.25 -7.20
N GLN A 139 -8.68 7.38 -8.51
CA GLN A 139 -7.51 6.86 -9.21
C GLN A 139 -6.59 8.02 -9.57
N LEU A 140 -5.34 7.90 -9.18
CA LEU A 140 -4.31 8.90 -9.37
C LEU A 140 -3.12 8.28 -10.08
N ARG A 141 -2.36 9.09 -10.80
CA ARG A 141 -1.01 8.76 -11.23
C ARG A 141 -0.02 9.67 -10.51
N PHE A 142 0.96 9.07 -9.86
CA PHE A 142 2.12 9.76 -9.31
C PHE A 142 3.35 9.29 -10.07
N LYS A 143 3.91 10.15 -10.94
CA LYS A 143 5.03 9.78 -11.84
C LYS A 143 4.75 8.46 -12.57
N LYS A 144 5.49 7.38 -12.27
CA LYS A 144 5.34 6.05 -12.90
C LYS A 144 4.41 5.09 -12.12
N CYS A 145 3.82 5.54 -11.02
CA CYS A 145 2.91 4.75 -10.20
C CYS A 145 1.44 5.09 -10.50
N SER A 146 0.62 4.05 -10.61
CA SER A 146 -0.84 4.17 -10.56
C SER A 146 -1.31 3.85 -9.15
N LEU A 147 -2.20 4.67 -8.61
CA LEU A 147 -2.79 4.52 -7.29
C LEU A 147 -4.29 4.40 -7.44
N THR A 148 -4.90 3.53 -6.64
CA THR A 148 -6.34 3.49 -6.45
C THR A 148 -6.61 3.61 -4.96
N ILE A 149 -7.37 4.62 -4.58
CA ILE A 149 -7.83 4.84 -3.21
C ILE A 149 -9.31 4.49 -3.20
N GLU A 150 -9.68 3.47 -2.45
CA GLU A 150 -11.07 3.03 -2.28
C GLU A 150 -11.63 3.55 -0.96
N HIS A 151 -12.95 3.69 -0.89
CA HIS A 151 -13.67 4.14 0.32
C HIS A 151 -13.19 5.51 0.85
N LEU A 152 -12.69 6.39 -0.03
CA LEU A 152 -12.22 7.72 0.35
C LEU A 152 -13.38 8.58 0.84
N ALA A 153 -13.34 8.98 2.11
CA ALA A 153 -14.27 9.93 2.69
C ALA A 153 -13.56 11.26 2.91
N TRP A 154 -13.93 12.28 2.13
CA TRP A 154 -13.48 13.64 2.35
C TRP A 154 -14.11 14.15 3.65
N THR A 155 -13.31 14.34 4.68
CA THR A 155 -13.75 15.03 5.90
C THR A 155 -13.59 16.53 5.68
N CYS A 156 -14.70 17.26 5.77
CA CYS A 156 -14.74 18.72 5.76
C CYS A 156 -13.96 19.30 6.95
#